data_AF-A0AAJ6K7H8-F1
#
_entry.id   AF-A0AAJ6K7H8-F1
#
_cell.length_a   1.000
_cell.length_b   1.000
_cell.length_c   1.000
_cell.angle_alpha   90.00
_cell.angle_beta   90.00
_cell.angle_gamma   90.00
#
_symmetry.space_group_name_H-M   'P 1'
#
loop_
_entity.id
_entity.type
_entity.pdbx_description
1 polymer ?
#
loop_
_entity_poly.entity_id
_entity_poly.type
_entity_poly.pdbx_seq_one_letter_code
_entity_poly.pdbx_strand_id
1 'polypeptide(L)'
;MPVTVDTLLEMIRQPQRSDAAFEAMLDLFERDPAALSLLLIHAMEAQTMRCEMLVAASELLPDEDACEVYRFAWSRFKAGSSHGLVSEVCLQAARSAPGLLRDDWDAVLRLSESEEIGGLVWQHLPAETGYRWIREAKTKPPLAQWPTRNALKASGIAELQLAANELGGPLDEPWGTVELEARAGKESRTGRALHGRRGLHLRFGAKIQRVQLADSRSVVRRFQRLHPTWAGGKSRTTARMGGRLEGRCGICGAPLQRLLDLDVRLVGPCSIPLVTFGLCLACPDTGESGWCHGDPVFFRHDEQGRPDAHESQELDPRIVPDASTVLLDLEVELVELPCARWEPVSYSGGWHNYSRVGGAPSWVQSGMYLSCPDCHRSMFFVMQLDSHVPLTDGSLMPWMNGGMLYTFWCDQCLISAHYSEYS
;
A
#
# COMPACT_ATOMS: atom_id res chain seq x y z
N MET A 1 5.10 35.52 -15.65
CA MET A 1 4.75 36.04 -14.31
C MET A 1 5.01 34.94 -13.31
N PRO A 2 5.47 35.22 -12.08
CA PRO A 2 5.64 34.19 -11.07
C PRO A 2 4.28 33.54 -10.78
N VAL A 3 4.21 32.21 -10.79
CA VAL A 3 2.99 31.48 -10.40
C VAL A 3 2.75 31.76 -8.91
N THR A 4 1.55 32.24 -8.58
CA THR A 4 1.09 32.46 -7.19
C THR A 4 -0.06 31.51 -6.85
N VAL A 5 -0.39 31.39 -5.57
CA VAL A 5 -1.58 30.63 -5.11
C VAL A 5 -2.85 31.09 -5.82
N ASP A 6 -3.09 32.40 -5.91
CA ASP A 6 -4.28 32.95 -6.57
C ASP A 6 -4.34 32.59 -8.06
N THR A 7 -3.19 32.64 -8.74
CA THR A 7 -3.10 32.27 -10.16
C THR A 7 -3.46 30.80 -10.36
N LEU A 8 -2.99 29.91 -9.48
CA LEU A 8 -3.33 28.49 -9.52
C LEU A 8 -4.83 28.24 -9.29
N LEU A 9 -5.43 28.92 -8.31
CA LEU A 9 -6.86 28.81 -8.05
C LEU A 9 -7.72 29.25 -9.23
N GLU A 10 -7.29 30.29 -9.97
CA GLU A 10 -7.92 30.69 -11.22
C GLU A 10 -7.76 29.65 -12.34
N MET A 11 -6.58 29.03 -12.44
CA MET A 11 -6.32 27.98 -13.43
C MET A 11 -7.15 26.73 -13.18
N ILE A 12 -7.37 26.32 -11.93
CA ILE A 12 -8.18 25.14 -11.58
C ILE A 12 -9.64 25.31 -12.03
N ARG A 13 -10.15 26.55 -12.07
CA ARG A 13 -11.50 26.84 -12.58
C ARG A 13 -11.63 26.65 -14.10
N GLN A 14 -10.54 26.36 -14.80
CA GLN A 14 -10.49 26.17 -16.25
C GLN A 14 -10.11 24.72 -16.59
N PRO A 15 -11.08 23.81 -16.83
CA PRO A 15 -10.81 22.38 -17.02
C PRO A 15 -9.82 22.05 -18.14
N GLN A 16 -9.74 22.92 -19.16
CA GLN A 16 -8.86 22.76 -20.33
C GLN A 16 -7.35 22.93 -20.00
N ARG A 17 -6.99 23.29 -18.77
CA ARG A 17 -5.62 23.63 -18.34
C ARG A 17 -5.07 22.72 -17.24
N SER A 18 -5.58 21.50 -17.08
CA SER A 18 -5.18 20.58 -16.00
C SER A 18 -3.66 20.36 -15.90
N ASP A 19 -3.00 20.01 -17.01
CA ASP A 19 -1.55 19.74 -17.02
C ASP A 19 -0.74 21.02 -16.80
N ALA A 20 -1.21 22.17 -17.32
CA ALA A 20 -0.56 23.45 -17.08
C ALA A 20 -0.67 23.91 -15.61
N ALA A 21 -1.82 23.66 -14.98
CA ALA A 21 -2.02 23.93 -13.55
C ALA A 21 -1.13 23.02 -12.69
N PHE A 22 -0.98 21.76 -13.10
CA PHE A 22 -0.10 20.81 -12.43
C PHE A 22 1.38 21.22 -12.56
N GLU A 23 1.88 21.52 -13.76
CA GLU A 23 3.25 22.02 -13.93
C GLU A 23 3.49 23.31 -13.14
N ALA A 24 2.52 24.23 -13.12
CA ALA A 24 2.59 25.45 -12.33
C ALA A 24 2.60 25.19 -10.81
N MET A 25 1.88 24.16 -10.34
CA MET A 25 1.93 23.73 -8.93
C MET A 25 3.31 23.15 -8.58
N LEU A 26 3.92 22.36 -9.47
CA LEU A 26 5.29 21.86 -9.27
C LEU A 26 6.32 23.01 -9.30
N ASP A 27 6.14 24.01 -10.18
CA ASP A 27 6.96 25.24 -10.18
C ASP A 27 6.82 26.03 -8.88
N LEU A 28 5.63 26.02 -8.26
CA LEU A 28 5.42 26.62 -6.96
C LEU A 28 6.16 25.84 -5.87
N PHE A 29 5.99 24.52 -5.83
CA PHE A 29 6.63 23.66 -4.83
C PHE A 29 8.16 23.77 -4.85
N GLU A 30 8.79 23.72 -6.03
CA GLU A 30 10.26 23.81 -6.11
C GLU A 30 10.81 25.18 -5.66
N ARG A 31 10.02 26.26 -5.77
CA ARG A 31 10.43 27.60 -5.34
C ARG A 31 10.12 27.88 -3.87
N ASP A 32 8.96 27.42 -3.41
CA ASP A 32 8.44 27.66 -2.07
C ASP A 32 7.51 26.50 -1.66
N PRO A 33 8.08 25.41 -1.09
CA PRO A 33 7.30 24.24 -0.68
C PRO A 33 6.16 24.55 0.29
N ALA A 34 6.37 25.52 1.20
CA ALA A 34 5.39 25.92 2.21
C ALA A 34 4.14 26.58 1.57
N ALA A 35 4.26 27.12 0.36
CA ALA A 35 3.12 27.70 -0.35
C ALA A 35 2.05 26.66 -0.74
N LEU A 36 2.36 25.35 -0.76
CA LEU A 36 1.35 24.31 -0.97
C LEU A 36 0.31 24.28 0.15
N SER A 37 0.72 24.58 1.40
CA SER A 37 -0.20 24.66 2.53
C SER A 37 -1.22 25.79 2.36
N LEU A 38 -0.75 26.95 1.92
CA LEU A 38 -1.61 28.09 1.60
C LEU A 38 -2.55 27.76 0.43
N LEU A 39 -2.05 27.11 -0.61
CA LEU A 39 -2.86 26.66 -1.75
C LEU A 39 -4.01 25.76 -1.30
N LEU A 40 -3.72 24.73 -0.50
CA LEU A 40 -4.73 23.77 -0.04
C LEU A 40 -5.74 24.41 0.92
N ILE A 41 -5.28 25.26 1.85
CA ILE A 41 -6.17 26.00 2.75
C ILE A 41 -7.10 26.91 1.94
N HIS A 42 -6.57 27.75 1.06
CA HIS A 42 -7.39 28.64 0.23
C HIS A 42 -8.34 27.86 -0.71
N ALA A 43 -7.89 26.74 -1.27
CA ALA A 43 -8.74 25.88 -2.10
C ALA A 43 -9.93 25.32 -1.31
N MET A 44 -9.72 24.88 -0.06
CA MET A 44 -10.77 24.42 0.84
C MET A 44 -11.71 25.57 1.26
N GLU A 45 -11.17 26.77 1.51
CA GLU A 45 -11.98 27.96 1.85
C GLU A 45 -12.88 28.40 0.71
N ALA A 46 -12.33 28.42 -0.50
CA ALA A 46 -13.05 28.76 -1.72
C ALA A 46 -13.97 27.63 -2.22
N GLN A 47 -14.01 26.48 -1.54
CA GLN A 47 -14.74 25.28 -1.96
C GLN A 47 -14.44 24.91 -3.42
N THR A 48 -13.16 24.92 -3.77
CA THR A 48 -12.68 24.59 -5.11
C THR A 48 -12.85 23.10 -5.36
N MET A 49 -13.46 22.74 -6.49
CA MET A 49 -13.68 21.33 -6.86
C MET A 49 -12.38 20.51 -6.77
N ARG A 50 -12.48 19.31 -6.18
CA ARG A 50 -11.38 18.33 -6.09
C ARG A 50 -10.84 18.03 -7.49
N CYS A 51 -9.52 18.08 -7.66
CA CYS A 51 -8.85 17.72 -8.91
C CYS A 51 -7.49 17.04 -8.64
N GLU A 52 -6.95 16.34 -9.64
CA GLU A 52 -5.67 15.60 -9.58
C GLU A 52 -4.52 16.47 -9.06
N MET A 53 -4.47 17.74 -9.46
CA MET A 53 -3.46 18.69 -9.02
C MET A 53 -3.52 18.99 -7.51
N LEU A 54 -4.73 19.13 -6.94
CA LEU A 54 -4.88 19.39 -5.49
C LEU A 54 -4.55 18.15 -4.66
N VAL A 55 -4.91 16.97 -5.16
CA VAL A 55 -4.50 15.70 -4.54
C VAL A 55 -2.98 15.55 -4.58
N ALA A 56 -2.34 15.82 -5.73
CA ALA A 56 -0.90 15.82 -5.85
C ALA A 56 -0.22 16.83 -4.92
N ALA A 57 -0.80 18.03 -4.77
CA ALA A 57 -0.29 19.04 -3.83
C ALA A 57 -0.36 18.56 -2.38
N SER A 58 -1.43 17.85 -1.97
CA SER A 58 -1.53 17.31 -0.62
C SER A 58 -0.53 16.18 -0.36
N GLU A 59 -0.19 15.38 -1.37
CA GLU A 59 0.84 14.33 -1.27
C GLU A 59 2.28 14.91 -1.27
N LEU A 60 2.51 16.13 -1.77
CA LEU A 60 3.82 16.79 -1.72
C LEU A 60 4.02 17.72 -0.53
N LEU A 61 3.00 17.93 0.31
CA LEU A 61 3.10 18.80 1.49
C LEU A 61 4.34 18.46 2.32
N PRO A 62 5.18 19.42 2.74
CA PRO A 62 6.29 19.17 3.67
C PRO A 62 5.82 18.58 5.03
N ASP A 63 6.70 17.85 5.72
CA ASP A 63 6.35 17.17 6.99
C ASP A 63 5.94 18.20 8.05
N GLU A 64 6.66 19.33 8.09
CA GLU A 64 6.47 20.46 8.99
C GLU A 64 5.13 21.19 8.80
N ASP A 65 4.64 21.27 7.56
CA ASP A 65 3.45 22.06 7.24
C ASP A 65 2.16 21.21 7.19
N ALA A 66 2.29 19.90 6.96
CA ALA A 66 1.14 19.00 6.80
C ALA A 66 0.18 19.04 8.00
N CYS A 67 0.72 19.19 9.22
CA CYS A 67 -0.09 19.25 10.44
C CYS A 67 -1.08 20.44 10.46
N GLU A 68 -0.71 21.60 9.91
CA GLU A 68 -1.59 22.76 9.85
C GLU A 68 -2.75 22.52 8.88
N VAL A 69 -2.43 22.04 7.68
CA VAL A 69 -3.42 21.72 6.64
C VAL A 69 -4.40 20.65 7.13
N TYR A 70 -3.91 19.60 7.79
CA TYR A 70 -4.75 18.56 8.39
C TYR A 70 -5.66 19.11 9.49
N ARG A 71 -5.17 19.97 10.39
CA ARG A 71 -6.02 20.60 11.42
C ARG A 71 -7.09 21.49 10.81
N PHE A 72 -6.74 22.24 9.76
CA PHE A 72 -7.68 23.10 9.06
C PHE A 72 -8.80 22.28 8.41
N ALA A 73 -8.44 21.25 7.64
CA ALA A 73 -9.41 20.35 7.02
C ALA A 73 -10.31 19.68 8.07
N TRP A 74 -9.72 19.19 9.16
CA TRP A 74 -10.46 18.55 10.25
C TRP A 74 -11.46 19.50 10.91
N SER A 75 -11.05 20.74 11.19
CA SER A 75 -11.93 21.80 11.69
C SER A 75 -13.15 22.01 10.77
N ARG A 76 -12.92 22.12 9.46
CA ARG A 76 -13.99 22.30 8.46
C ARG A 76 -14.92 21.10 8.40
N PHE A 77 -14.37 19.88 8.42
CA PHE A 77 -15.16 18.64 8.45
C PHE A 77 -16.06 18.59 9.68
N LYS A 78 -15.54 18.90 10.87
CA LYS A 78 -16.33 18.95 12.12
C LYS A 78 -17.41 20.02 12.12
N ALA A 79 -17.19 21.13 11.42
CA ALA A 79 -18.19 22.16 11.19
C ALA A 79 -19.29 21.75 10.17
N GLY A 80 -19.24 20.52 9.65
CA GLY A 80 -20.26 19.97 8.74
C GLY A 80 -19.94 20.16 7.26
N SER A 81 -18.70 20.51 6.89
CA SER A 81 -18.31 20.57 5.48
C SER A 81 -18.32 19.17 4.85
N SER A 82 -19.07 19.02 3.75
CA SER A 82 -19.08 17.82 2.91
C SER A 82 -18.23 17.97 1.65
N HIS A 83 -17.30 18.93 1.64
CA HIS A 83 -16.52 19.27 0.45
C HIS A 83 -15.45 18.20 0.16
N GLY A 84 -15.39 17.70 -1.08
CA GLY A 84 -14.55 16.54 -1.43
C GLY A 84 -13.06 16.71 -1.13
N LEU A 85 -12.49 17.91 -1.30
CA LEU A 85 -11.10 18.19 -0.94
C LEU A 85 -10.87 18.13 0.59
N VAL A 86 -11.85 18.56 1.38
CA VAL A 86 -11.76 18.50 2.84
C VAL A 86 -11.73 17.03 3.28
N SER A 87 -12.62 16.20 2.71
CA SER A 87 -12.64 14.76 2.98
C SER A 87 -11.31 14.09 2.59
N GLU A 88 -10.78 14.37 1.40
CA GLU A 88 -9.47 13.83 0.94
C GLU A 88 -8.35 14.13 1.93
N VAL A 89 -8.19 15.41 2.32
CA VAL A 89 -7.15 15.83 3.27
C VAL A 89 -7.38 15.22 4.65
N CYS A 90 -8.63 15.05 5.09
CA CYS A 90 -8.94 14.36 6.35
C CYS A 90 -8.59 12.85 6.30
N LEU A 91 -8.79 12.18 5.16
CA LEU A 91 -8.39 10.79 4.97
C LEU A 91 -6.87 10.65 5.01
N GLN A 92 -6.15 11.55 4.34
CA GLN A 92 -4.69 11.60 4.40
C GLN A 92 -4.20 11.86 5.83
N ALA A 93 -4.87 12.76 6.58
CA ALA A 93 -4.58 13.01 8.00
C ALA A 93 -4.80 11.77 8.87
N ALA A 94 -5.86 10.99 8.62
CA ALA A 94 -6.14 9.76 9.36
C ALA A 94 -5.05 8.71 9.20
N ARG A 95 -4.46 8.62 8.01
CA ARG A 95 -3.36 7.71 7.68
C ARG A 95 -2.03 8.22 8.23
N SER A 96 -1.75 9.50 8.03
CA SER A 96 -0.42 10.11 8.20
C SER A 96 -0.17 10.69 9.58
N ALA A 97 -1.22 11.19 10.22
CA ALA A 97 -1.18 11.87 11.50
C ALA A 97 -2.36 11.46 12.38
N PRO A 98 -2.55 10.15 12.67
CA PRO A 98 -3.71 9.66 13.42
C PRO A 98 -3.86 10.35 14.78
N GLY A 99 -2.76 10.81 15.38
CA GLY A 99 -2.74 11.62 16.60
C GLY A 99 -3.65 12.85 16.58
N LEU A 100 -3.84 13.50 15.42
CA LEU A 100 -4.75 14.63 15.26
C LEU A 100 -6.23 14.27 15.42
N LEU A 101 -6.56 12.97 15.26
CA LEU A 101 -7.93 12.47 15.26
C LEU A 101 -8.28 11.66 16.51
N ARG A 102 -7.30 11.31 17.35
CA ARG A 102 -7.46 10.37 18.48
C ARG A 102 -8.46 10.79 19.54
N ASP A 103 -8.83 12.07 19.59
CA ASP A 103 -9.78 12.58 20.58
C ASP A 103 -11.20 12.77 20.01
N ASP A 104 -11.42 12.45 18.72
CA ASP A 104 -12.70 12.68 18.05
C ASP A 104 -13.13 11.49 17.18
N TRP A 105 -13.22 10.33 17.81
CA TRP A 105 -13.57 9.07 17.14
C TRP A 105 -14.92 9.13 16.42
N ASP A 106 -15.90 9.88 16.94
CA ASP A 106 -17.21 10.01 16.30
C ASP A 106 -17.10 10.73 14.96
N ALA A 107 -16.24 11.75 14.85
CA ALA A 107 -15.94 12.37 13.57
C ALA A 107 -15.17 11.42 12.63
N VAL A 108 -14.23 10.63 13.14
CA VAL A 108 -13.51 9.62 12.33
C VAL A 108 -14.47 8.58 11.77
N LEU A 109 -15.43 8.13 12.59
CA LEU A 109 -16.48 7.21 12.15
C LEU A 109 -17.35 7.82 11.05
N ARG A 110 -17.76 9.09 11.19
CA ARG A 110 -18.50 9.79 10.12
C ARG A 110 -17.69 9.95 8.84
N LEU A 111 -16.38 10.22 8.94
CA LEU A 111 -15.52 10.30 7.76
C LEU A 111 -15.48 8.96 7.00
N SER A 112 -15.53 7.85 7.74
CA SER A 112 -15.54 6.49 7.17
C SER A 112 -16.84 6.09 6.49
N GLU A 113 -17.91 6.89 6.64
CA GLU A 113 -19.19 6.66 5.95
C GLU A 113 -19.08 6.97 4.46
N SER A 114 -18.22 7.92 4.08
CA SER A 114 -18.06 8.37 2.69
C SER A 114 -16.94 7.65 1.95
N GLU A 115 -15.88 7.24 2.65
CA GLU A 115 -14.65 6.71 2.06
C GLU A 115 -13.98 5.74 3.03
N GLU A 116 -13.29 4.70 2.54
CA GLU A 116 -12.62 3.75 3.41
C GLU A 116 -11.42 4.40 4.13
N ILE A 117 -11.45 4.38 5.46
CA ILE A 117 -10.29 4.73 6.28
C ILE A 117 -9.53 3.46 6.61
N GLY A 118 -8.27 3.42 6.17
CA GLY A 118 -7.39 2.26 6.34
C GLY A 118 -7.35 1.74 7.78
N GLY A 119 -7.24 0.42 7.90
CA GLY A 119 -7.39 -0.33 9.15
C GLY A 119 -6.56 0.16 10.34
N LEU A 120 -5.36 0.70 10.09
CA LEU A 120 -4.42 1.10 11.14
C LEU A 120 -4.94 2.22 12.06
N VAL A 121 -5.79 3.14 11.57
CA VAL A 121 -6.31 4.22 12.42
C VAL A 121 -7.14 3.65 13.58
N TRP A 122 -7.87 2.57 13.30
CA TRP A 122 -8.81 1.95 14.24
C TRP A 122 -8.10 1.17 15.34
N GLN A 123 -6.84 0.76 15.14
CA GLN A 123 -6.03 0.13 16.19
C GLN A 123 -5.83 1.01 17.43
N HIS A 124 -6.06 2.32 17.30
CA HIS A 124 -5.99 3.27 18.40
C HIS A 124 -7.35 3.55 19.07
N LEU A 125 -8.44 2.91 18.60
CA LEU A 125 -9.79 3.09 19.14
C LEU A 125 -9.85 2.65 20.62
N PRO A 126 -10.23 3.54 21.56
CA PRO A 126 -10.46 3.17 22.94
C PRO A 126 -11.60 2.16 23.07
N ALA A 127 -11.42 1.14 23.91
CA ALA A 127 -12.42 0.10 24.13
C ALA A 127 -13.78 0.69 24.54
N GLU A 128 -13.79 1.71 25.40
CA GLU A 128 -15.02 2.38 25.88
C GLU A 128 -15.80 3.07 24.77
N THR A 129 -15.10 3.70 23.83
CA THR A 129 -15.71 4.27 22.64
C THR A 129 -16.37 3.17 21.80
N GLY A 130 -15.66 2.06 21.60
CA GLY A 130 -16.19 0.89 20.90
C GLY A 130 -17.44 0.31 21.56
N TYR A 131 -17.44 0.13 22.89
CA TYR A 131 -18.61 -0.35 23.63
C TYR A 131 -19.82 0.59 23.53
N ARG A 132 -19.58 1.91 23.55
CA ARG A 132 -20.63 2.90 23.30
C ARG A 132 -21.22 2.74 21.90
N TRP A 133 -20.37 2.65 20.87
CA TRP A 133 -20.82 2.48 19.49
C TRP A 133 -21.60 1.19 19.26
N ILE A 134 -21.23 0.09 19.91
CA ILE A 134 -22.00 -1.17 19.84
C ILE A 134 -23.44 -0.94 20.33
N ARG A 135 -23.61 -0.26 21.48
CA ARG A 135 -24.94 0.04 22.03
C ARG A 135 -25.76 0.91 21.08
N GLU A 136 -25.14 1.94 20.50
CA GLU A 136 -25.79 2.85 19.56
C GLU A 136 -26.11 2.19 18.20
N ALA A 137 -25.23 1.33 17.70
CA ALA A 137 -25.43 0.64 16.42
C ALA A 137 -26.59 -0.37 16.49
N LYS A 138 -26.76 -1.05 17.63
CA LYS A 138 -27.87 -2.01 17.84
C LYS A 138 -29.26 -1.37 17.70
N THR A 139 -29.39 -0.04 17.82
CA THR A 139 -30.66 0.68 17.62
C THR A 139 -30.86 1.18 16.19
N LYS A 140 -29.87 1.03 15.30
CA LYS A 140 -29.90 1.51 13.91
C LYS A 140 -30.28 0.39 12.94
N PRO A 141 -30.82 0.69 11.74
CA PRO A 141 -31.01 -0.32 10.70
C PRO A 141 -29.67 -0.88 10.20
N PRO A 142 -29.61 -2.13 9.69
CA PRO A 142 -28.36 -2.81 9.31
C PRO A 142 -27.41 -2.00 8.43
N LEU A 143 -27.93 -1.26 7.44
CA LEU A 143 -27.10 -0.43 6.55
C LEU A 143 -26.34 0.66 7.32
N ALA A 144 -26.98 1.25 8.33
CA ALA A 144 -26.38 2.30 9.17
C ALA A 144 -25.47 1.74 10.28
N GLN A 145 -25.37 0.40 10.42
CA GLN A 145 -24.43 -0.25 11.33
C GLN A 145 -23.07 -0.52 10.67
N TRP A 146 -22.99 -0.44 9.35
CA TRP A 146 -21.83 -0.82 8.54
C TRP A 146 -20.51 -0.09 8.93
N PRO A 147 -20.47 1.25 9.03
CA PRO A 147 -19.24 1.96 9.40
C PRO A 147 -18.74 1.52 10.78
N THR A 148 -19.66 1.40 11.74
CA THR A 148 -19.35 0.95 13.10
C THR A 148 -18.81 -0.47 13.10
N ARG A 149 -19.47 -1.39 12.40
CA ARG A 149 -19.02 -2.78 12.25
C ARG A 149 -17.59 -2.84 11.70
N ASN A 150 -17.26 -2.04 10.68
CA ASN A 150 -15.93 -2.02 10.07
C ASN A 150 -14.85 -1.47 11.00
N ALA A 151 -15.12 -0.34 11.65
CA ALA A 151 -14.19 0.25 12.62
C ALA A 151 -13.89 -0.71 13.79
N LEU A 152 -14.92 -1.36 14.34
CA LEU A 152 -14.76 -2.34 15.43
C LEU A 152 -13.96 -3.56 14.98
N LYS A 153 -14.20 -4.06 13.76
CA LYS A 153 -13.41 -5.16 13.17
C LYS A 153 -11.93 -4.79 13.02
N ALA A 154 -11.64 -3.57 12.57
CA ALA A 154 -10.28 -3.07 12.38
C ALA A 154 -9.55 -2.71 13.69
N SER A 155 -10.26 -2.61 14.82
CA SER A 155 -9.66 -2.21 16.12
C SER A 155 -8.58 -3.16 16.65
N GLY A 156 -8.63 -4.44 16.26
CA GLY A 156 -7.75 -5.46 16.82
C GLY A 156 -8.02 -5.78 18.30
N ILE A 157 -9.16 -5.37 18.86
CA ILE A 157 -9.64 -5.70 20.21
C ILE A 157 -10.64 -6.85 20.09
N ALA A 158 -10.30 -8.03 20.63
CA ALA A 158 -11.04 -9.27 20.41
C ALA A 158 -12.54 -9.15 20.77
N GLU A 159 -12.85 -8.52 21.91
CA GLU A 159 -14.22 -8.35 22.38
C GLU A 159 -15.05 -7.45 21.46
N LEU A 160 -14.44 -6.38 20.91
CA LEU A 160 -15.10 -5.49 19.96
C LEU A 160 -15.31 -6.17 18.62
N GLN A 161 -14.32 -6.96 18.16
CA GLN A 161 -14.41 -7.72 16.92
C GLN A 161 -15.51 -8.77 16.98
N LEU A 162 -15.64 -9.47 18.12
CA LEU A 162 -16.74 -10.42 18.36
C LEU A 162 -18.09 -9.72 18.35
N ALA A 163 -18.24 -8.61 19.07
CA ALA A 163 -19.49 -7.85 19.11
C ALA A 163 -19.87 -7.27 17.73
N ALA A 164 -18.89 -6.92 16.89
CA ALA A 164 -19.13 -6.47 15.52
C ALA A 164 -19.75 -7.54 14.62
N ASN A 165 -19.58 -8.83 14.93
CA ASN A 165 -20.21 -9.93 14.20
C ASN A 165 -21.71 -10.06 14.51
N GLU A 166 -22.17 -9.50 15.64
CA GLU A 166 -23.59 -9.42 15.99
C GLU A 166 -24.31 -8.25 15.29
N LEU A 167 -23.55 -7.30 14.72
CA LEU A 167 -24.10 -6.17 13.96
C LEU A 167 -24.44 -6.63 12.53
N GLY A 168 -25.62 -6.23 12.06
CA GLY A 168 -26.07 -6.44 10.69
C GLY A 168 -25.36 -5.52 9.68
N GLY A 169 -25.52 -5.82 8.39
CA GLY A 169 -24.99 -5.04 7.27
C GLY A 169 -24.88 -5.90 6.02
N PRO A 170 -24.74 -5.32 4.82
CA PRO A 170 -24.53 -6.09 3.60
C PRO A 170 -23.34 -7.05 3.77
N LEU A 171 -23.56 -8.33 3.46
CA LEU A 171 -22.47 -9.31 3.29
C LEU A 171 -21.86 -9.18 1.88
N ASP A 172 -22.64 -8.65 0.93
CA ASP A 172 -22.37 -8.67 -0.51
C ASP A 172 -22.00 -7.27 -1.06
N GLU A 173 -20.93 -6.67 -0.54
CA GLU A 173 -20.26 -5.55 -1.23
C GLU A 173 -18.85 -5.98 -1.66
N PRO A 174 -18.26 -5.37 -2.73
CA PRO A 174 -16.94 -5.73 -3.26
C PRO A 174 -15.80 -5.71 -2.22
N TRP A 175 -16.01 -4.95 -1.13
CA TRP A 175 -15.06 -4.72 -0.03
C TRP A 175 -15.40 -5.53 1.25
N GLY A 176 -16.48 -6.31 1.23
CA GLY A 176 -17.00 -7.08 2.37
C GLY A 176 -16.16 -8.31 2.75
N THR A 177 -15.30 -8.75 1.83
CA THR A 177 -14.40 -9.90 1.94
C THR A 177 -12.96 -9.53 2.27
N VAL A 178 -12.69 -8.31 2.77
CA VAL A 178 -11.40 -8.06 3.42
C VAL A 178 -11.37 -8.88 4.72
N GLU A 179 -10.47 -9.86 4.80
CA GLU A 179 -10.31 -10.68 5.99
C GLU A 179 -10.00 -9.80 7.21
N LEU A 180 -10.56 -10.15 8.37
CA LEU A 180 -10.38 -9.43 9.63
C LEU A 180 -8.90 -9.09 9.92
N GLU A 181 -8.02 -10.01 9.54
CA GLU A 181 -6.57 -9.92 9.70
C GLU A 181 -5.96 -8.82 8.83
N ALA A 182 -6.41 -8.68 7.58
CA ALA A 182 -5.96 -7.62 6.67
C ALA A 182 -6.30 -6.23 7.21
N ARG A 183 -7.46 -6.08 7.85
CA ARG A 183 -7.86 -4.81 8.50
C ARG A 183 -7.11 -4.55 9.79
N ALA A 184 -6.94 -5.58 10.62
CA ALA A 184 -6.34 -5.44 11.94
C ALA A 184 -4.80 -5.48 11.92
N GLY A 185 -4.18 -6.01 10.85
CA GLY A 185 -2.74 -6.30 10.80
C GLY A 185 -2.30 -7.37 11.80
N LYS A 186 -3.23 -8.19 12.31
CA LYS A 186 -3.03 -9.14 13.40
C LYS A 186 -3.73 -10.48 13.13
N GLU A 187 -3.09 -11.57 13.54
CA GLU A 187 -3.62 -12.93 13.51
C GLU A 187 -4.85 -13.01 14.43
N SER A 188 -5.99 -13.45 13.90
CA SER A 188 -7.30 -13.39 14.59
C SER A 188 -7.32 -14.19 15.89
N ARG A 189 -6.58 -15.31 15.95
CA ARG A 189 -6.58 -16.21 17.10
C ARG A 189 -5.61 -15.80 18.21
N THR A 190 -4.49 -15.18 17.86
CA THR A 190 -3.38 -14.96 18.80
C THR A 190 -3.11 -13.48 19.06
N GLY A 191 -3.64 -12.58 18.22
CA GLY A 191 -3.30 -11.15 18.23
C GLY A 191 -1.88 -10.83 17.75
N ARG A 192 -1.13 -11.83 17.27
CA ARG A 192 0.24 -11.66 16.77
C ARG A 192 0.23 -10.72 15.56
N ALA A 193 1.16 -9.77 15.52
CA ALA A 193 1.34 -8.90 14.37
C ALA A 193 1.70 -9.70 13.11
N LEU A 194 1.05 -9.38 11.99
CA LEU A 194 1.27 -10.03 10.70
C LEU A 194 2.19 -9.24 9.77
N HIS A 195 2.71 -8.11 10.25
CA HIS A 195 3.65 -7.29 9.49
C HIS A 195 4.51 -6.45 10.44
N GLY A 196 5.60 -5.90 9.89
CA GLY A 196 6.50 -4.99 10.61
C GLY A 196 5.86 -3.61 10.81
N ARG A 197 6.43 -2.82 11.75
CA ARG A 197 5.94 -1.45 12.02
C ARG A 197 6.41 -0.41 11.01
N ARG A 198 7.48 -0.69 10.29
CA ARG A 198 8.11 0.21 9.30
C ARG A 198 8.50 -0.57 8.07
N GLY A 199 8.39 0.10 6.92
CA GLY A 199 8.84 -0.40 5.63
C GLY A 199 10.15 0.24 5.18
N LEU A 200 10.89 -0.48 4.34
CA LEU A 200 12.02 0.07 3.57
C LEU A 200 11.63 0.05 2.09
N HIS A 201 11.62 1.23 1.46
CA HIS A 201 11.31 1.37 0.04
C HIS A 201 12.47 0.88 -0.81
N LEU A 202 12.15 0.19 -1.90
CA LEU A 202 13.14 -0.18 -2.91
C LEU A 202 13.43 1.03 -3.78
N ARG A 203 14.69 1.45 -3.81
CA ARG A 203 15.17 2.51 -4.69
C ARG A 203 16.13 1.94 -5.73
N PHE A 204 15.73 2.06 -6.98
CA PHE A 204 16.55 1.70 -8.13
C PHE A 204 17.50 2.83 -8.51
N GLY A 205 18.65 2.47 -9.11
CA GLY A 205 19.59 3.46 -9.61
C GLY A 205 19.03 4.31 -10.77
N ALA A 206 19.63 5.49 -11.00
CA ALA A 206 19.14 6.49 -11.97
C ALA A 206 18.98 6.00 -13.42
N LYS A 207 19.67 4.92 -13.83
CA LYS A 207 19.46 4.30 -15.14
C LYS A 207 18.11 3.60 -15.22
N ILE A 208 17.72 2.87 -14.17
CA ILE A 208 16.46 2.14 -14.09
C ILE A 208 15.30 3.08 -13.85
N GLN A 209 15.46 4.10 -13.01
CA GLN A 209 14.44 5.14 -12.83
C GLN A 209 14.04 5.81 -14.15
N ARG A 210 14.99 5.99 -15.08
CA ARG A 210 14.70 6.50 -16.42
C ARG A 210 13.84 5.55 -17.25
N VAL A 211 14.00 4.23 -17.08
CA VAL A 211 13.17 3.21 -17.72
C VAL A 211 11.77 3.21 -17.10
N GLN A 212 11.67 3.21 -15.76
CA GLN A 212 10.41 3.28 -15.02
C GLN A 212 9.53 4.46 -15.45
N LEU A 213 10.18 5.55 -15.84
CA LEU A 213 9.55 6.81 -16.22
C LEU A 213 9.42 7.02 -17.73
N ALA A 214 9.87 6.10 -18.58
CA ALA A 214 10.02 6.36 -20.02
C ALA A 214 8.70 6.78 -20.70
N ASP A 215 7.61 6.07 -20.38
CA ASP A 215 6.28 6.28 -20.96
C ASP A 215 5.39 7.24 -20.13
N SER A 216 5.92 7.79 -19.04
CA SER A 216 5.19 8.74 -18.19
C SER A 216 5.12 10.15 -18.80
N ARG A 217 3.99 10.84 -18.60
CA ARG A 217 3.83 12.28 -18.89
C ARG A 217 4.92 13.09 -18.19
N SER A 218 5.35 14.22 -18.77
CA SER A 218 6.40 15.09 -18.19
C SER A 218 6.13 15.45 -16.72
N VAL A 219 4.88 15.81 -16.44
CA VAL A 219 4.43 16.24 -15.12
C VAL A 219 4.50 15.11 -14.09
N VAL A 220 4.15 13.88 -14.49
CA VAL A 220 4.24 12.67 -13.63
C VAL A 220 5.71 12.38 -13.32
N ARG A 221 6.58 12.43 -14.33
CA ARG A 221 8.03 12.25 -14.13
C ARG A 221 8.60 13.28 -13.17
N ARG A 222 8.15 14.52 -13.26
CA ARG A 222 8.59 15.61 -12.38
C ARG A 222 8.06 15.44 -10.96
N PHE A 223 6.78 15.11 -10.81
CA PHE A 223 6.18 14.78 -9.53
C PHE A 223 6.95 13.66 -8.82
N GLN A 224 7.21 12.53 -9.48
CA GLN A 224 7.92 11.41 -8.85
C GLN A 224 9.34 11.80 -8.41
N ARG A 225 10.05 12.65 -9.15
CA ARG A 225 11.37 13.16 -8.72
C ARG A 225 11.31 14.00 -7.44
N LEU A 226 10.18 14.62 -7.15
CA LEU A 226 9.95 15.46 -5.98
C LEU A 226 9.34 14.68 -4.82
N HIS A 227 8.64 13.59 -5.11
CA HIS A 227 7.87 12.85 -4.13
C HIS A 227 8.79 12.01 -3.20
N PRO A 228 8.66 12.11 -1.86
CA PRO A 228 9.61 11.50 -0.93
C PRO A 228 9.73 9.98 -0.98
N THR A 229 8.69 9.25 -1.40
CA THR A 229 8.78 7.78 -1.56
C THR A 229 9.70 7.34 -2.69
N TRP A 230 10.02 8.23 -3.63
CA TRP A 230 10.93 7.96 -4.75
C TRP A 230 12.33 8.56 -4.53
N ALA A 231 12.39 9.81 -4.06
CA ALA A 231 13.62 10.59 -3.99
C ALA A 231 14.16 10.81 -2.57
N GLY A 232 13.31 10.60 -1.55
CA GLY A 232 13.64 10.87 -0.15
C GLY A 232 14.32 9.73 0.58
N GLY A 233 14.43 9.90 1.90
CA GLY A 233 14.87 8.87 2.84
C GLY A 233 16.38 8.62 2.90
N LYS A 234 16.75 7.73 3.82
CA LYS A 234 18.13 7.31 4.07
C LYS A 234 18.31 5.84 3.71
N SER A 235 19.29 5.55 2.86
CA SER A 235 19.67 4.16 2.56
C SER A 235 20.12 3.45 3.84
N ARG A 236 19.54 2.28 4.09
CA ARG A 236 19.84 1.43 5.24
C ARG A 236 20.77 0.29 4.88
N THR A 237 20.54 -0.31 3.72
CA THR A 237 21.35 -1.39 3.15
C THR A 237 21.06 -1.50 1.66
N THR A 238 21.81 -2.35 0.98
CA THR A 238 21.48 -2.84 -0.36
C THR A 238 20.96 -4.27 -0.32
N ALA A 239 20.27 -4.67 -1.38
CA ALA A 239 19.76 -6.02 -1.61
C ALA A 239 19.93 -6.38 -3.10
N ARG A 240 19.99 -7.67 -3.42
CA ARG A 240 20.10 -8.15 -4.81
C ARG A 240 18.72 -8.55 -5.33
N MET A 241 18.38 -8.12 -6.54
CA MET A 241 17.14 -8.44 -7.25
C MET A 241 17.48 -9.02 -8.62
N GLY A 242 16.64 -9.92 -9.13
CA GLY A 242 16.75 -10.49 -10.46
C GLY A 242 17.85 -11.55 -10.61
N GLY A 243 17.91 -12.15 -11.79
CA GLY A 243 18.76 -13.31 -12.07
C GLY A 243 18.09 -14.65 -11.73
N ARG A 244 18.54 -15.71 -12.40
CA ARG A 244 18.02 -17.07 -12.23
C ARG A 244 18.61 -17.74 -10.99
N LEU A 245 17.79 -18.56 -10.36
CA LEU A 245 18.14 -19.38 -9.20
C LEU A 245 18.31 -20.85 -9.61
N GLU A 246 18.94 -21.64 -8.74
CA GLU A 246 19.07 -23.08 -8.93
C GLU A 246 17.74 -23.81 -8.69
N GLY A 247 16.96 -23.33 -7.71
CA GLY A 247 15.64 -23.84 -7.40
C GLY A 247 14.68 -23.74 -8.59
N ARG A 248 13.74 -24.67 -8.66
CA ARG A 248 12.83 -24.84 -9.81
C ARG A 248 11.38 -24.65 -9.39
N CYS A 249 10.58 -24.21 -10.34
CA CYS A 249 9.13 -24.18 -10.20
C CYS A 249 8.58 -25.60 -10.13
N GLY A 250 7.72 -25.89 -9.14
CA GLY A 250 7.08 -27.19 -9.01
C GLY A 250 6.03 -27.45 -10.09
N ILE A 251 5.49 -26.39 -10.70
CA ILE A 251 4.43 -26.46 -11.71
C ILE A 251 4.98 -26.69 -13.12
N CYS A 252 5.96 -25.89 -13.56
CA CYS A 252 6.47 -25.96 -14.94
C CYS A 252 7.94 -26.43 -15.05
N GLY A 253 8.63 -26.63 -13.92
CA GLY A 253 10.03 -27.08 -13.88
C GLY A 253 11.08 -26.03 -14.28
N ALA A 254 10.67 -24.82 -14.68
CA ALA A 254 11.59 -23.75 -15.04
C ALA A 254 12.39 -23.24 -13.82
N PRO A 255 13.61 -22.70 -14.01
CA PRO A 255 14.34 -22.04 -12.93
C PRO A 255 13.56 -20.87 -12.34
N LEU A 256 13.59 -20.74 -11.01
CA LEU A 256 13.05 -19.58 -10.33
C LEU A 256 13.90 -18.34 -10.65
N GLN A 257 13.29 -17.17 -10.49
CA GLN A 257 13.97 -15.89 -10.55
C GLN A 257 13.97 -15.21 -9.19
N ARG A 258 15.08 -14.58 -8.84
CA ARG A 258 15.21 -13.86 -7.57
C ARG A 258 14.33 -12.63 -7.58
N LEU A 259 13.37 -12.57 -6.67
CA LEU A 259 12.66 -11.34 -6.34
C LEU A 259 13.59 -10.44 -5.52
N LEU A 260 14.12 -10.96 -4.41
CA LEU A 260 15.02 -10.22 -3.54
C LEU A 260 15.82 -11.15 -2.62
N ASP A 261 17.11 -10.88 -2.44
CA ASP A 261 17.89 -11.39 -1.31
C ASP A 261 17.73 -10.43 -0.13
N LEU A 262 17.12 -10.88 0.97
CA LEU A 262 16.72 -10.01 2.08
C LEU A 262 17.16 -10.58 3.43
N ASP A 263 17.77 -9.72 4.26
CA ASP A 263 17.81 -9.96 5.69
C ASP A 263 16.43 -9.69 6.29
N VAL A 264 15.63 -10.75 6.46
CA VAL A 264 14.23 -10.67 6.89
C VAL A 264 14.11 -10.06 8.29
N ARG A 265 15.19 -10.07 9.09
CA ARG A 265 15.21 -9.44 10.43
C ARG A 265 15.10 -7.92 10.36
N LEU A 266 15.36 -7.32 9.19
CA LEU A 266 15.12 -5.90 8.95
C LEU A 266 13.64 -5.54 8.98
N VAL A 267 12.75 -6.50 8.72
CA VAL A 267 11.31 -6.24 8.54
C VAL A 267 10.42 -7.04 9.49
N GLY A 268 10.92 -8.13 10.07
CA GLY A 268 10.12 -9.00 10.93
C GLY A 268 10.92 -10.02 11.74
N PRO A 269 10.23 -10.84 12.56
CA PRO A 269 10.86 -11.93 13.28
C PRO A 269 11.30 -13.01 12.29
N CYS A 270 12.59 -13.35 12.29
CA CYS A 270 13.14 -14.43 11.47
C CYS A 270 14.31 -15.12 12.18
N SER A 271 14.31 -16.45 12.11
CA SER A 271 15.34 -17.35 12.62
C SER A 271 16.56 -17.43 11.70
N ILE A 272 16.36 -17.27 10.38
CA ILE A 272 17.43 -17.26 9.38
C ILE A 272 17.76 -15.81 8.98
N PRO A 273 19.05 -15.42 8.99
CA PRO A 273 19.44 -14.03 8.78
C PRO A 273 19.34 -13.56 7.32
N LEU A 274 19.34 -14.45 6.33
CA LEU A 274 19.27 -14.09 4.91
C LEU A 274 18.36 -15.09 4.20
N VAL A 275 17.36 -14.57 3.49
CA VAL A 275 16.43 -15.37 2.70
C VAL A 275 16.41 -14.84 1.27
N THR A 276 16.55 -15.75 0.31
CA THR A 276 16.38 -15.47 -1.11
C THR A 276 14.93 -15.77 -1.48
N PHE A 277 14.13 -14.73 -1.74
CA PHE A 277 12.77 -14.91 -2.25
C PHE A 277 12.81 -15.14 -3.76
N GLY A 278 12.19 -16.23 -4.22
CA GLY A 278 12.17 -16.62 -5.62
C GLY A 278 10.75 -16.81 -6.14
N LEU A 279 10.53 -16.50 -7.42
CA LEU A 279 9.26 -16.72 -8.10
C LEU A 279 9.47 -17.27 -9.52
N CYS A 280 8.56 -18.11 -9.98
CA CYS A 280 8.53 -18.52 -11.37
C CYS A 280 7.84 -17.45 -12.22
N LEU A 281 8.56 -16.91 -13.21
CA LEU A 281 8.02 -15.99 -14.20
C LEU A 281 7.96 -16.64 -15.59
N ALA A 282 7.97 -17.97 -15.64
CA ALA A 282 7.91 -18.74 -16.87
C ALA A 282 6.61 -19.55 -17.03
N CYS A 283 5.80 -19.70 -15.97
CA CYS A 283 4.46 -20.27 -16.09
C CYS A 283 3.52 -19.28 -16.80
N PRO A 284 3.03 -19.56 -18.02
CA PRO A 284 2.21 -18.64 -18.79
C PRO A 284 1.00 -18.16 -18.00
N ASP A 285 0.66 -16.89 -18.19
CA ASP A 285 -0.61 -16.34 -17.71
C ASP A 285 -1.76 -17.04 -18.43
N THR A 286 -2.53 -17.85 -17.70
CA THR A 286 -3.68 -18.55 -18.27
C THR A 286 -4.92 -17.66 -18.40
N GLY A 287 -4.80 -16.37 -18.12
CA GLY A 287 -5.83 -15.36 -18.44
C GLY A 287 -7.05 -15.37 -17.52
N GLU A 288 -7.19 -16.35 -16.62
CA GLU A 288 -8.21 -16.29 -15.55
C GLU A 288 -7.69 -15.53 -14.32
N SER A 289 -6.37 -15.30 -14.19
CA SER A 289 -5.82 -14.76 -12.95
C SER A 289 -4.33 -14.38 -12.91
N GLY A 290 -3.66 -14.12 -14.05
CA GLY A 290 -2.28 -13.62 -14.00
C GLY A 290 -1.25 -14.68 -13.63
N TRP A 291 0.04 -14.37 -13.86
CA TRP A 291 1.17 -15.28 -13.68
C TRP A 291 1.15 -15.98 -12.30
N CYS A 292 0.97 -17.31 -12.35
CA CYS A 292 0.61 -18.24 -11.26
C CYS A 292 -0.84 -18.16 -10.77
N HIS A 293 -1.77 -18.64 -11.60
CA HIS A 293 -3.08 -19.23 -11.26
C HIS A 293 -4.09 -18.43 -10.43
N GLY A 294 -3.80 -17.21 -9.97
CA GLY A 294 -4.65 -16.51 -8.98
C GLY A 294 -4.62 -17.14 -7.59
N ASP A 295 -4.02 -18.31 -7.50
CA ASP A 295 -3.76 -19.03 -6.28
C ASP A 295 -2.37 -18.67 -5.78
N PRO A 296 -2.19 -18.56 -4.46
CA PRO A 296 -0.87 -18.38 -3.89
C PRO A 296 0.09 -19.53 -4.25
N VAL A 297 1.34 -19.17 -4.54
CA VAL A 297 2.44 -20.14 -4.72
C VAL A 297 3.38 -20.14 -3.53
N PHE A 298 3.81 -21.33 -3.13
CA PHE A 298 4.59 -21.55 -1.91
C PHE A 298 5.97 -22.13 -2.21
N PHE A 299 7.02 -21.64 -1.56
CA PHE A 299 8.37 -22.18 -1.69
C PHE A 299 8.94 -22.53 -0.33
N ARG A 300 9.58 -23.70 -0.23
CA ARG A 300 10.30 -24.13 0.97
C ARG A 300 11.74 -23.66 0.88
N HIS A 301 12.30 -23.23 2.00
CA HIS A 301 13.67 -22.76 2.06
C HIS A 301 14.56 -23.71 2.85
N ASP A 302 15.79 -23.87 2.37
CA ASP A 302 16.84 -24.59 3.09
C ASP A 302 17.40 -23.76 4.27
N GLU A 303 18.35 -24.35 5.00
CA GLU A 303 19.03 -23.68 6.12
C GLU A 303 19.84 -22.43 5.70
N GLN A 304 20.12 -22.30 4.39
CA GLN A 304 20.80 -21.15 3.80
C GLN A 304 19.81 -20.11 3.26
N GLY A 305 18.50 -20.34 3.43
CA GLY A 305 17.44 -19.44 3.00
C GLY A 305 17.13 -19.49 1.49
N ARG A 306 17.58 -20.52 0.76
CA ARG A 306 17.36 -20.65 -0.69
C ARG A 306 16.05 -21.36 -0.99
N PRO A 307 15.27 -20.90 -2.00
CA PRO A 307 13.95 -21.43 -2.27
C PRO A 307 13.97 -22.62 -3.23
N ASP A 308 13.17 -23.63 -2.91
CA ASP A 308 12.74 -24.72 -3.79
C ASP A 308 11.21 -24.83 -3.79
N ALA A 309 10.64 -25.47 -4.80
CA ALA A 309 9.20 -25.65 -4.87
C ALA A 309 8.67 -26.36 -3.62
N HIS A 310 7.59 -25.84 -3.04
CA HIS A 310 6.87 -26.55 -2.01
C HIS A 310 6.19 -27.80 -2.58
N GLU A 311 6.05 -28.84 -1.76
CA GLU A 311 5.53 -30.16 -2.15
C GLU A 311 4.05 -30.12 -2.57
N SER A 312 3.34 -29.04 -2.25
CA SER A 312 1.97 -28.80 -2.72
C SER A 312 1.88 -28.38 -4.19
N GLN A 313 3.02 -28.04 -4.83
CA GLN A 313 3.05 -27.71 -6.25
C GLN A 313 3.25 -28.99 -7.06
N GLU A 314 2.31 -29.30 -7.93
CA GLU A 314 2.38 -30.46 -8.81
C GLU A 314 2.80 -30.04 -10.22
N LEU A 315 3.72 -30.82 -10.80
CA LEU A 315 4.19 -30.59 -12.16
C LEU A 315 3.05 -30.81 -13.16
N ASP A 316 2.68 -29.77 -13.89
CA ASP A 316 1.74 -29.87 -14.99
C ASP A 316 2.50 -29.97 -16.33
N PRO A 317 2.55 -31.16 -16.96
CA PRO A 317 3.27 -31.35 -18.21
C PRO A 317 2.65 -30.60 -19.40
N ARG A 318 1.43 -30.06 -19.26
CA ARG A 318 0.78 -29.25 -20.29
C ARG A 318 1.30 -27.81 -20.30
N ILE A 319 1.89 -27.36 -19.20
CA ILE A 319 2.45 -26.02 -19.10
C ILE A 319 3.81 -26.00 -19.79
N VAL A 320 3.90 -25.23 -20.86
CA VAL A 320 5.15 -24.96 -21.56
C VAL A 320 5.73 -23.65 -21.02
N PRO A 321 6.91 -23.67 -20.37
CA PRO A 321 7.49 -22.45 -19.81
C PRO A 321 7.87 -21.43 -20.89
N ASP A 322 7.49 -20.17 -20.70
CA ASP A 322 7.98 -19.04 -21.48
C ASP A 322 9.12 -18.33 -20.74
N ALA A 323 10.32 -18.37 -21.31
CA ALA A 323 11.49 -17.76 -20.71
C ALA A 323 11.69 -16.27 -21.08
N SER A 324 10.71 -15.62 -21.71
CA SER A 324 10.78 -14.23 -22.18
C SER A 324 10.85 -13.21 -21.04
N THR A 325 10.09 -13.44 -19.97
CA THR A 325 9.98 -12.51 -18.84
C THR A 325 11.13 -12.76 -17.87
N VAL A 326 12.14 -11.90 -17.87
CA VAL A 326 13.32 -12.03 -17.01
C VAL A 326 13.57 -10.75 -16.23
N LEU A 327 13.60 -10.85 -14.90
CA LEU A 327 13.96 -9.75 -14.01
C LEU A 327 15.42 -9.36 -14.23
N LEU A 328 15.66 -8.06 -14.35
CA LEU A 328 17.00 -7.53 -14.47
C LEU A 328 17.80 -7.81 -13.19
N ASP A 329 19.00 -8.40 -13.34
CA ASP A 329 19.88 -8.72 -12.23
C ASP A 329 20.68 -7.49 -11.78
N LEU A 330 20.35 -6.94 -10.61
CA LEU A 330 20.88 -5.67 -10.12
C LEU A 330 20.85 -5.55 -8.59
N GLU A 331 21.64 -4.61 -8.09
CA GLU A 331 21.59 -4.18 -6.69
C GLU A 331 20.56 -3.04 -6.52
N VAL A 332 19.66 -3.17 -5.54
CA VAL A 332 18.67 -2.17 -5.15
C VAL A 332 18.99 -1.63 -3.75
N GLU A 333 18.72 -0.36 -3.52
CA GLU A 333 18.81 0.22 -2.18
C GLU A 333 17.52 -0.02 -1.40
N LEU A 334 17.64 -0.33 -0.12
CA LEU A 334 16.52 -0.37 0.83
C LEU A 334 16.56 0.91 1.68
N VAL A 335 15.56 1.76 1.48
CA VAL A 335 15.53 3.15 1.97
C VAL A 335 14.47 3.31 3.06
N GLU A 336 14.87 3.83 4.22
CA GLU A 336 13.91 4.23 5.25
C GLU A 336 13.52 5.69 5.06
N LEU A 337 12.20 5.94 5.08
CA LEU A 337 11.64 7.29 4.99
C LEU A 337 11.54 7.94 6.38
N PRO A 338 11.57 9.28 6.47
CA PRO A 338 11.68 9.98 7.74
C PRO A 338 10.43 9.86 8.63
N CYS A 339 9.26 9.64 8.04
CA CYS A 339 7.97 9.65 8.72
C CYS A 339 7.05 8.54 8.19
N ALA A 340 6.21 7.99 9.08
CA ALA A 340 5.24 6.94 8.77
C ALA A 340 4.17 7.36 7.75
N ARG A 341 3.99 8.67 7.51
CA ARG A 341 3.06 9.17 6.48
C ARG A 341 3.39 8.68 5.07
N TRP A 342 4.65 8.35 4.84
CA TRP A 342 5.13 7.90 3.54
C TRP A 342 4.99 6.38 3.34
N GLU A 343 4.36 5.69 4.28
CA GLU A 343 4.03 4.27 4.18
C GLU A 343 2.51 4.12 3.92
N PRO A 344 2.05 4.31 2.66
CA PRO A 344 0.62 4.24 2.36
C PRO A 344 0.07 2.85 2.67
N VAL A 345 -1.06 2.80 3.38
CA VAL A 345 -1.76 1.56 3.75
C VAL A 345 -2.86 1.17 2.75
N SER A 346 -3.07 2.00 1.73
CA SER A 346 -4.04 1.80 0.66
C SER A 346 -3.39 2.23 -0.64
N TYR A 347 -3.63 1.49 -1.71
CA TYR A 347 -3.26 1.92 -3.05
C TYR A 347 -4.15 3.10 -3.47
N SER A 348 -3.54 4.23 -3.86
CA SER A 348 -4.21 5.44 -4.36
C SER A 348 -3.80 5.81 -5.79
N GLY A 349 -3.23 4.85 -6.54
CA GLY A 349 -2.67 5.05 -7.87
C GLY A 349 -1.18 5.40 -7.87
N GLY A 350 -0.54 5.31 -9.04
CA GLY A 350 0.92 5.28 -9.29
C GLY A 350 1.74 6.54 -8.97
N TRP A 351 1.29 7.38 -8.02
CA TRP A 351 2.03 8.55 -7.54
C TRP A 351 3.16 8.16 -6.59
N HIS A 352 2.95 7.12 -5.78
CA HIS A 352 3.90 6.67 -4.77
C HIS A 352 4.72 5.49 -5.27
N ASN A 353 5.94 5.36 -4.75
CA ASN A 353 6.69 4.11 -4.84
C ASN A 353 6.09 3.10 -3.86
N TYR A 354 5.41 2.09 -4.39
CA TYR A 354 4.82 1.03 -3.59
C TYR A 354 5.74 -0.18 -3.42
N SER A 355 6.86 -0.27 -4.16
CA SER A 355 7.84 -1.34 -3.95
C SER A 355 8.56 -1.18 -2.63
N ARG A 356 8.31 -2.08 -1.67
CA ARG A 356 8.90 -2.04 -0.31
C ARG A 356 9.00 -3.41 0.35
N VAL A 357 9.91 -3.51 1.31
CA VAL A 357 9.96 -4.60 2.29
C VAL A 357 9.46 -4.12 3.64
N GLY A 358 8.71 -4.94 4.36
CA GLY A 358 8.14 -4.60 5.66
C GLY A 358 7.03 -3.54 5.60
N GLY A 359 6.65 -3.04 6.78
CA GLY A 359 5.51 -2.14 6.94
C GLY A 359 4.18 -2.86 6.77
N ALA A 360 3.06 -2.15 7.01
CA ALA A 360 1.73 -2.68 6.72
C ALA A 360 1.49 -2.66 5.21
N PRO A 361 1.04 -3.76 4.56
CA PRO A 361 0.83 -3.82 3.11
C PRO A 361 -0.14 -2.75 2.60
N SER A 362 0.09 -2.27 1.37
CA SER A 362 -0.88 -1.44 0.63
C SER A 362 -1.67 -2.40 -0.23
N TRP A 363 -2.92 -2.68 0.12
CA TRP A 363 -3.73 -3.57 -0.71
C TRP A 363 -4.23 -2.82 -1.96
N VAL A 364 -4.21 -3.48 -3.11
CA VAL A 364 -4.82 -2.97 -4.36
C VAL A 364 -6.33 -3.24 -4.28
N GLN A 365 -6.69 -4.42 -3.80
CA GLN A 365 -8.07 -4.87 -3.65
C GLN A 365 -8.37 -5.19 -2.19
N SER A 366 -9.12 -6.28 -1.94
CA SER A 366 -9.34 -6.79 -0.61
C SER A 366 -8.08 -7.52 -0.12
N GLY A 367 -7.45 -6.98 0.92
CA GLY A 367 -6.26 -7.58 1.50
C GLY A 367 -6.50 -8.95 2.12
N MET A 368 -5.49 -9.82 2.00
CA MET A 368 -5.47 -11.16 2.60
C MET A 368 -4.06 -11.49 3.11
N TYR A 369 -3.98 -12.06 4.31
CA TYR A 369 -2.75 -12.70 4.78
C TYR A 369 -2.80 -14.18 4.48
N LEU A 370 -1.82 -14.68 3.74
CA LEU A 370 -1.80 -16.09 3.35
C LEU A 370 -1.58 -17.00 4.56
N SER A 371 -2.23 -18.16 4.57
CA SER A 371 -1.95 -19.21 5.55
C SER A 371 -0.82 -20.11 5.07
N CYS A 372 0.10 -20.48 5.97
CA CYS A 372 1.15 -21.43 5.66
C CYS A 372 0.55 -22.82 5.35
N PRO A 373 0.96 -23.49 4.27
CA PRO A 373 0.38 -24.78 3.90
C PRO A 373 0.70 -25.89 4.93
N ASP A 374 1.80 -25.78 5.67
CA ASP A 374 2.24 -26.78 6.64
C ASP A 374 1.60 -26.61 8.02
N CYS A 375 1.64 -25.40 8.58
CA CYS A 375 1.19 -25.14 9.96
C CYS A 375 -0.16 -24.43 10.05
N HIS A 376 -0.73 -24.02 8.91
CA HIS A 376 -2.02 -23.32 8.80
C HIS A 376 -2.11 -22.02 9.61
N ARG A 377 -0.97 -21.42 9.95
CA ARG A 377 -0.91 -20.10 10.58
C ARG A 377 -0.80 -19.02 9.52
N SER A 378 -1.40 -17.88 9.80
CA SER A 378 -1.28 -16.69 8.95
C SER A 378 0.19 -16.28 8.85
N MET A 379 0.67 -16.02 7.65
CA MET A 379 2.07 -15.74 7.38
C MET A 379 2.39 -14.26 7.61
N PHE A 380 3.64 -13.96 7.94
CA PHE A 380 4.10 -12.60 8.14
C PHE A 380 4.37 -11.94 6.79
N PHE A 381 3.79 -10.77 6.53
CA PHE A 381 4.07 -9.99 5.32
C PHE A 381 5.50 -9.47 5.32
N VAL A 382 6.21 -9.72 4.23
CA VAL A 382 7.64 -9.38 4.07
C VAL A 382 7.86 -8.29 3.03
N MET A 383 7.15 -8.34 1.90
CA MET A 383 7.46 -7.48 0.77
C MET A 383 6.24 -7.31 -0.13
N GLN A 384 6.12 -6.13 -0.72
CA GLN A 384 5.30 -5.88 -1.89
C GLN A 384 6.14 -5.28 -3.01
N LEU A 385 5.88 -5.68 -4.25
CA LEU A 385 6.53 -5.15 -5.45
C LEU A 385 5.44 -4.61 -6.39
N ASP A 386 5.60 -3.35 -6.78
CA ASP A 386 4.72 -2.72 -7.75
C ASP A 386 5.12 -3.06 -9.19
N SER A 387 4.29 -2.65 -10.14
CA SER A 387 4.52 -2.89 -11.58
C SER A 387 5.64 -2.02 -12.20
N HIS A 388 6.58 -1.54 -11.36
CA HIS A 388 7.76 -0.78 -11.80
C HIS A 388 9.06 -1.59 -11.67
N VAL A 389 8.99 -2.92 -11.48
CA VAL A 389 10.19 -3.78 -11.44
C VAL A 389 10.78 -3.94 -12.85
N PRO A 390 12.09 -3.71 -13.07
CA PRO A 390 12.70 -3.74 -14.40
C PRO A 390 12.93 -5.16 -14.95
N LEU A 391 12.67 -5.32 -16.24
CA LEU A 391 12.98 -6.53 -17.01
C LEU A 391 14.24 -6.36 -17.86
N THR A 392 14.85 -7.47 -18.27
CA THR A 392 16.09 -7.46 -19.07
C THR A 392 15.92 -6.91 -20.49
N ASP A 393 14.69 -6.94 -21.02
CA ASP A 393 14.35 -6.39 -22.33
C ASP A 393 14.13 -4.86 -22.32
N GLY A 394 14.23 -4.24 -21.14
CA GLY A 394 14.03 -2.80 -20.94
C GLY A 394 12.58 -2.40 -20.67
N SER A 395 11.65 -3.35 -20.57
CA SER A 395 10.28 -3.11 -20.11
C SER A 395 10.17 -3.24 -18.58
N LEU A 396 8.95 -3.07 -18.06
CA LEU A 396 8.63 -3.22 -16.63
C LEU A 396 7.69 -4.40 -16.43
N MET A 397 7.81 -5.05 -15.29
CA MET A 397 6.94 -6.14 -14.88
C MET A 397 5.51 -5.61 -14.66
N PRO A 398 4.50 -6.11 -15.39
CA PRO A 398 3.17 -5.51 -15.37
C PRO A 398 2.21 -6.19 -14.38
N TRP A 399 2.68 -6.76 -13.26
CA TRP A 399 1.93 -7.66 -12.34
C TRP A 399 0.40 -7.59 -12.50
N MET A 400 -0.19 -8.60 -13.14
CA MET A 400 -1.65 -8.68 -13.38
C MET A 400 -2.28 -7.38 -13.93
N ASN A 401 -1.69 -6.81 -14.98
CA ASN A 401 -2.11 -5.56 -15.61
C ASN A 401 -1.96 -4.30 -14.72
N GLY A 402 -0.81 -4.13 -14.07
CA GLY A 402 -0.44 -2.90 -13.37
C GLY A 402 -0.67 -2.91 -11.85
N GLY A 403 -0.97 -4.07 -11.27
CA GLY A 403 -1.13 -4.25 -9.83
C GLY A 403 0.18 -4.52 -9.09
N MET A 404 0.10 -5.38 -8.07
CA MET A 404 1.20 -5.63 -7.12
C MET A 404 1.38 -7.11 -6.81
N LEU A 405 2.63 -7.51 -6.58
CA LEU A 405 2.99 -8.80 -5.99
C LEU A 405 3.21 -8.63 -4.49
N TYR A 406 2.64 -9.53 -3.68
CA TYR A 406 2.87 -9.61 -2.24
C TYR A 406 3.62 -10.88 -1.87
N THR A 407 4.48 -10.79 -0.86
CA THR A 407 5.31 -11.90 -0.37
C THR A 407 5.17 -12.03 1.14
N PHE A 408 5.01 -13.27 1.59
CA PHE A 408 4.83 -13.63 2.99
C PHE A 408 5.85 -14.68 3.42
N TRP A 409 6.07 -14.77 4.73
CA TRP A 409 7.04 -15.67 5.35
C TRP A 409 6.45 -16.39 6.56
N CYS A 410 6.68 -17.70 6.62
CA CYS A 410 6.45 -18.54 7.80
C CYS A 410 7.80 -18.95 8.38
N ASP A 411 8.21 -18.28 9.45
CA ASP A 411 9.50 -18.54 10.10
C ASP A 411 9.60 -19.96 10.68
N GLN A 412 8.49 -20.53 11.17
CA GLN A 412 8.48 -21.86 11.75
C GLN A 412 8.71 -22.97 10.72
N CYS A 413 8.18 -22.80 9.51
CA CYS A 413 8.24 -23.83 8.47
C CYS A 413 9.26 -23.52 7.37
N LEU A 414 9.90 -22.34 7.44
CA LEU A 414 10.80 -21.80 6.42
C LEU A 414 10.14 -21.77 5.03
N ILE A 415 8.92 -21.25 4.97
CA ILE A 415 8.14 -21.19 3.73
C ILE A 415 7.88 -19.73 3.35
N SER A 416 8.16 -19.37 2.10
CA SER A 416 7.63 -18.16 1.48
C SER A 416 6.34 -18.44 0.72
N ALA A 417 5.48 -17.44 0.63
CA ALA A 417 4.29 -17.48 -0.21
C ALA A 417 4.18 -16.19 -1.01
N HIS A 418 3.70 -16.30 -2.25
CA HIS A 418 3.55 -15.16 -3.15
C HIS A 418 2.17 -15.19 -3.81
N TYR A 419 1.55 -14.02 -3.91
CA TYR A 419 0.34 -13.82 -4.70
C TYR A 419 0.34 -12.41 -5.28
N SER A 420 -0.38 -12.19 -6.38
CA SER A 420 -0.53 -10.88 -7.00
C SER A 420 -1.99 -10.45 -7.08
N GLU A 421 -2.21 -9.14 -7.10
CA GLU A 421 -3.52 -8.53 -7.34
C GLU A 421 -3.44 -7.67 -8.59
N TYR A 422 -4.56 -7.56 -9.33
CA TYR A 422 -4.71 -6.63 -10.44
C TYR A 422 -5.20 -5.26 -9.95
N SER A 423 -4.78 -4.19 -10.62
CA SER A 423 -5.19 -2.80 -10.33
C SER A 423 -6.48 -2.35 -10.97
#